data_AF-A0A452QWA8-F1
#
_entry.id   AF-A0A452QWA8-F1
#
_cell.length_a   1.000
_cell.length_b   1.000
_cell.length_c   1.000
_cell.angle_alpha   90.00
_cell.angle_beta   90.00
_cell.angle_gamma   90.00
#
_symmetry.space_group_name_H-M   'P 1'
#
loop_
_entity.id
_entity.type
_entity.pdbx_description
1 polymer ?
#
loop_
_entity_poly.entity_id
_entity_poly.type
_entity_poly.pdbx_seq_one_letter_code
_entity_poly.pdbx_strand_id
1 'polypeptide(L)'
;MQVHRIYDISSDMTINEGTNVTLTCLATGKPEPSISWRHISPSAKPFENGQYLDIYGITRDQAGEYECSAENDVSFPDVKKVKVVVNCKSYNLLST
;
A
#
# COMPACT_ATOMS: atom_id res chain seq x y z
N MET A 1 20.86 -19.04 -1.96
CA MET A 1 20.33 -18.49 -0.69
C MET A 1 19.48 -17.29 -1.09
N GLN A 2 18.15 -17.40 -1.02
CA GLN A 2 17.24 -16.36 -1.51
C GLN A 2 16.80 -15.49 -0.32
N VAL A 3 17.29 -14.26 -0.29
CA VAL A 3 16.83 -13.18 0.59
C VAL A 3 15.36 -12.88 0.28
N HIS A 4 14.58 -12.48 1.28
CA HIS A 4 13.17 -12.14 1.06
C HIS A 4 13.07 -11.07 -0.04
N ARG A 5 12.21 -11.29 -1.04
CA ARG A 5 12.04 -10.41 -2.18
C ARG A 5 10.57 -10.24 -2.49
N ILE A 6 10.10 -9.00 -2.53
CA ILE A 6 8.80 -8.63 -3.08
C ILE A 6 8.90 -8.77 -4.61
N TYR A 7 8.13 -9.69 -5.15
CA TYR A 7 8.14 -10.00 -6.59
C TYR A 7 6.92 -9.47 -7.32
N ASP A 8 5.84 -9.20 -6.61
CA ASP A 8 4.62 -8.61 -7.14
C ASP A 8 4.08 -7.58 -6.16
N ILE A 9 3.67 -6.43 -6.68
CA ILE A 9 3.05 -5.35 -5.91
C ILE A 9 2.10 -4.57 -6.83
N SER A 10 0.98 -4.11 -6.29
CA SER A 10 0.06 -3.22 -7.00
C SER A 10 0.80 -2.02 -7.59
N SER A 11 0.44 -1.64 -8.82
CA SER A 11 0.93 -0.42 -9.46
C SER A 11 0.24 0.82 -8.90
N ASP A 12 0.86 1.97 -9.14
CA ASP A 12 0.25 3.27 -8.87
C ASP A 12 -1.14 3.36 -9.52
N MET A 13 -2.09 3.98 -8.81
CA MET A 13 -3.48 4.01 -9.24
C MET A 13 -4.15 5.34 -8.89
N THR A 14 -5.11 5.72 -9.74
CA THR A 14 -5.99 6.86 -9.53
C THR A 14 -7.42 6.36 -9.41
N ILE A 15 -8.06 6.62 -8.27
CA ILE A 15 -9.34 6.02 -7.90
C ILE A 15 -10.31 7.10 -7.45
N ASN A 16 -11.60 6.93 -7.73
CA ASN A 16 -12.61 7.87 -7.27
C ASN A 16 -12.92 7.70 -5.78
N GLU A 17 -13.09 8.83 -5.07
CA GLU A 17 -13.50 8.87 -3.66
C GLU A 17 -14.76 8.01 -3.42
N GLY A 18 -14.75 7.22 -2.34
CA GLY A 18 -15.82 6.28 -1.97
C GLY A 18 -15.72 4.89 -2.62
N THR A 19 -14.72 4.62 -3.45
CA THR A 19 -14.50 3.28 -4.05
C THR A 19 -13.75 2.37 -3.08
N ASN A 20 -13.99 1.05 -3.15
CA ASN A 20 -13.19 0.06 -2.44
C ASN A 20 -11.92 -0.28 -3.23
N VAL A 21 -10.81 -0.46 -2.52
CA VAL A 21 -9.49 -0.68 -3.09
C VAL A 21 -8.83 -1.84 -2.37
N THR A 22 -8.16 -2.72 -3.11
CA THR A 22 -7.29 -3.75 -2.54
C THR A 22 -5.89 -3.56 -3.11
N LEU A 23 -4.93 -3.24 -2.25
CA LEU A 23 -3.51 -3.27 -2.61
C LEU A 23 -2.96 -4.67 -2.34
N THR A 24 -2.12 -5.16 -3.24
CA THR A 24 -1.51 -6.50 -3.16
C THR A 24 0.00 -6.37 -3.10
N CYS A 25 0.64 -7.19 -2.28
CA CYS A 25 2.09 -7.32 -2.19
C CYS A 25 2.44 -8.78 -1.91
N LEU A 26 3.23 -9.39 -2.78
CA LEU A 26 3.66 -10.78 -2.67
C LEU A 26 5.18 -10.84 -2.58
N ALA A 27 5.65 -11.57 -1.57
CA ALA A 27 7.07 -11.79 -1.34
C ALA A 27 7.37 -13.28 -1.26
N THR A 28 8.64 -13.63 -1.43
CA THR A 28 9.15 -14.98 -1.23
C THR A 28 10.50 -14.90 -0.54
N GLY A 29 10.84 -15.86 0.32
CA GLY A 29 12.10 -15.87 1.06
C GLY A 29 12.26 -17.15 1.85
N LYS A 30 13.45 -17.36 2.43
CA LYS A 30 13.68 -18.43 3.41
C LYS A 30 14.46 -17.88 4.61
N PRO A 31 13.88 -17.87 5.83
CA PRO A 31 12.49 -18.18 6.18
C PRO A 31 11.46 -17.35 5.41
N GLU A 32 10.23 -17.87 5.34
CA GLU A 32 9.11 -17.20 4.67
C GLU A 32 8.89 -15.83 5.32
N PRO A 33 8.87 -14.73 4.55
CA PRO A 33 8.78 -13.40 5.13
C PRO A 33 7.37 -13.06 5.61
N SER A 34 7.28 -12.30 6.70
CA SER A 34 6.05 -11.61 7.08
C SER A 34 5.88 -10.35 6.24
N ILE A 35 4.65 -10.10 5.76
CA ILE A 35 4.31 -8.91 4.98
C ILE A 35 3.49 -7.95 5.84
N SER A 36 3.86 -6.67 5.80
CA SER A 36 3.11 -5.59 6.44
C SER A 36 2.98 -4.37 5.51
N TRP A 37 1.93 -3.60 5.74
CA TRP A 37 1.61 -2.38 5.02
C TRP A 37 1.60 -1.18 5.93
N ARG A 38 2.04 -0.02 5.42
CA ARG A 38 1.95 1.27 6.11
C ARG A 38 1.57 2.39 5.15
N HIS A 39 0.62 3.21 5.55
CA HIS A 39 0.34 4.48 4.87
C HIS A 39 1.35 5.54 5.29
N ILE A 40 2.12 6.07 4.33
CA ILE A 40 3.15 7.07 4.55
C ILE A 40 2.50 8.47 4.56
N SER A 41 1.83 8.79 5.66
CA SER A 41 1.26 10.10 5.93
C SER A 41 1.71 10.61 7.31
N PRO A 42 1.61 11.93 7.61
CA PRO A 42 1.87 12.45 8.95
C PRO A 42 0.99 11.80 10.03
N SER A 43 -0.16 11.27 9.62
CA SER A 43 -1.11 10.50 10.41
C SER A 43 -1.03 9.00 10.12
N ALA A 44 0.17 8.50 9.78
CA ALA A 44 0.44 7.11 9.44
C ALA A 44 -0.30 6.18 10.40
N LYS A 45 -1.23 5.39 9.84
CA LYS A 45 -1.91 4.35 10.61
C LYS A 45 -0.91 3.26 11.02
N PRO A 46 -1.21 2.50 12.09
CA PRO A 46 -0.44 1.31 12.43
C PRO A 46 -0.29 0.36 11.24
N PHE A 47 0.77 -0.45 11.26
CA PHE A 47 0.98 -1.44 10.21
C PHE A 47 -0.18 -2.43 10.16
N GLU A 48 -0.67 -2.72 8.95
CA GLU A 48 -1.61 -3.80 8.69
C GLU A 48 -0.85 -5.00 8.14
N ASN A 49 -1.06 -6.18 8.72
CA ASN A 49 -0.32 -7.39 8.35
C ASN A 49 -1.08 -8.17 7.28
N GLY A 50 -0.35 -8.67 6.28
CA GLY A 50 -0.89 -9.52 5.23
C GLY A 50 -0.49 -9.09 3.82
N GLN A 51 -0.67 -10.01 2.88
CA GLN A 51 -0.41 -9.78 1.45
C GLN A 51 -1.34 -8.72 0.83
N TYR A 52 -2.52 -8.54 1.43
CA TYR A 52 -3.57 -7.65 0.93
C TYR A 52 -3.85 -6.55 1.95
N LEU A 53 -4.04 -5.34 1.45
CA LEU A 53 -4.55 -4.21 2.22
C LEU A 53 -5.87 -3.75 1.59
N ASP A 54 -6.97 -3.98 2.31
CA ASP A 54 -8.31 -3.60 1.88
C ASP A 54 -8.70 -2.23 2.45
N ILE A 55 -9.01 -1.29 1.57
CA ILE A 55 -9.46 0.05 1.90
C ILE A 55 -10.89 0.20 1.41
N TYR A 56 -11.84 0.25 2.34
CA TYR A 56 -13.25 0.40 2.04
C TYR A 56 -13.64 1.88 1.99
N GLY A 57 -14.32 2.28 0.92
CA GLY A 57 -14.82 3.66 0.77
C GLY A 57 -13.72 4.71 0.86
N ILE A 58 -12.67 4.59 0.03
CA ILE A 58 -11.45 5.41 0.15
C ILE A 58 -11.75 6.91 0.16
N THR A 59 -11.17 7.62 1.13
CA THR A 59 -11.30 9.07 1.29
C THR A 59 -10.05 9.82 0.84
N ARG A 60 -10.16 11.12 0.65
CA ARG A 60 -9.03 11.96 0.20
C ARG A 60 -7.82 11.97 1.15
N ASP A 61 -8.05 11.85 2.45
CA ASP A 61 -7.00 11.81 3.48
C ASP A 61 -6.19 10.50 3.45
N GLN A 62 -6.73 9.48 2.77
CA GLN A 62 -6.08 8.21 2.50
C GLN A 62 -5.31 8.22 1.16
N ALA A 63 -5.28 9.34 0.43
CA ALA A 63 -4.35 9.49 -0.69
C ALA A 63 -2.90 9.50 -0.19
N GLY A 64 -1.96 9.10 -1.04
CA GLY A 64 -0.53 9.15 -0.75
C GLY A 64 0.21 7.87 -1.08
N GLU A 65 1.39 7.71 -0.48
CA GLU A 65 2.20 6.50 -0.65
C GLU A 65 1.81 5.45 0.38
N TYR A 66 1.69 4.21 -0.08
CA TYR A 66 1.57 3.02 0.75
C TYR A 66 2.83 2.21 0.58
N GLU A 67 3.41 1.79 1.69
CA GLU A 67 4.63 1.00 1.75
C GLU A 67 4.30 -0.43 2.15
N CYS A 68 4.71 -1.39 1.32
CA CYS A 68 4.76 -2.80 1.67
C CYS A 68 6.17 -3.14 2.15
N SER A 69 6.26 -3.83 3.29
CA SER A 69 7.49 -4.38 3.83
C SER A 69 7.39 -5.90 3.90
N ALA A 70 8.40 -6.60 3.37
CA ALA A 70 8.59 -8.03 3.56
C ALA A 70 9.81 -8.25 4.45
N GLU A 71 9.60 -8.81 5.64
CA GLU A 71 10.63 -8.97 6.67
C GLU A 71 10.85 -10.45 7.01
N ASN A 72 12.09 -10.84 7.25
CA ASN A 72 12.42 -12.10 7.91
C ASN A 72 13.61 -11.90 8.87
N ASP A 73 13.89 -12.89 9.71
CA ASP A 73 14.93 -12.80 10.75
C ASP A 73 16.38 -12.84 10.24
N VAL A 74 16.60 -12.79 8.93
CA VAL A 74 17.90 -13.11 8.30
C VAL A 74 18.48 -11.91 7.53
N SER A 75 17.68 -10.91 7.21
CA SER A 75 18.11 -9.74 6.44
C SER A 75 17.23 -8.52 6.68
N PHE A 76 17.70 -7.36 6.20
CA PHE A 76 16.92 -6.12 6.22
C PHE A 76 15.68 -6.26 5.33
N PRO A 77 14.50 -5.77 5.76
CA PRO A 77 13.27 -5.90 5.01
C PRO A 77 13.35 -5.36 3.57
N ASP A 78 12.69 -6.05 2.64
CA ASP A 78 12.52 -5.57 1.26
C ASP A 78 11.28 -4.69 1.27
N VAL A 79 11.41 -3.49 0.72
CA VAL A 79 10.41 -2.45 0.85
C VAL A 79 10.07 -1.92 -0.54
N LYS A 80 8.77 -1.92 -0.86
CA LYS A 80 8.24 -1.33 -2.09
C LYS A 80 7.08 -0.40 -1.77
N LYS A 81 6.88 0.58 -2.63
CA LYS A 81 5.84 1.59 -2.46
C LYS A 81 4.90 1.61 -3.66
N VAL A 82 3.65 1.96 -3.38
CA VAL A 82 2.61 2.23 -4.37
C VAL A 82 1.94 3.55 -4.04
N LYS A 83 1.71 4.38 -5.07
CA LYS A 83 1.03 5.67 -4.93
C LYS A 83 -0.45 5.54 -5.27
N VAL A 84 -1.29 5.96 -4.34
CA VAL A 84 -2.75 6.05 -4.53
C VAL A 84 -3.16 7.51 -4.61
N VAL A 85 -3.75 7.87 -5.75
CA VAL A 85 -4.35 9.19 -5.99
C VAL A 85 -5.86 9.07 -5.89
N VAL A 86 -6.50 9.95 -5.12
CA VAL A 86 -7.97 9.95 -4.96
C VAL A 86 -8.59 11.13 -5.71
N ASN A 87 -9.43 10.81 -6.70
CA ASN A 87 -10.22 11.77 -7.45
C ASN A 87 -11.48 12.16 -6.66
N CYS A 88 -11.60 13.44 -6.32
CA CYS A 88 -12.74 13.98 -5.56
C CYS A 88 -13.70 14.75 -6.49
N LYS A 89 -15.01 14.67 -6.24
CA LYS A 89 -16.02 15.44 -7.01
C LYS A 89 -15.98 16.95 -6.73
N SER A 90 -15.54 17.40 -5.55
CA SER A 90 -15.50 18.83 -5.19
C SER A 90 -14.62 19.69 -6.10
N TYR A 91 -13.59 19.14 -6.74
CA TYR A 91 -12.69 19.91 -7.61
C TYR A 91 -13.35 20.27 -8.96
N ASN A 92 -14.36 19.52 -9.39
CA ASN A 92 -15.07 19.77 -10.66
C ASN A 92 -16.21 20.80 -10.52
N LEU A 93 -16.58 21.19 -9.30
CA LEU A 93 -17.63 22.17 -9.03
C LEU A 93 -17.09 23.57 -8.70
N LEU A 94 -15.77 23.73 -8.58
CA LEU A 94 -15.09 25.02 -8.36
C LEU A 94 -14.54 25.61 -9.67
N SER A 95 -14.75 24.94 -10.80
CA SER A 95 -14.28 25.31 -12.15
C SER A 95 -15.40 25.63 -13.14
N THR A 96 -16.64 25.85 -12.65
CA THR A 96 -17.78 26.38 -13.41
C THR A 96 -18.23 27.71 -12.82
#